data_AF-A0A9P6P9Z4-F1
#
_entry.id   AF-A0A9P6P9Z4-F1
#
_cell.length_a   1.000
_cell.length_b   1.000
_cell.length_c   1.000
_cell.angle_alpha   90.00
_cell.angle_beta   90.00
_cell.angle_gamma   90.00
#
_symmetry.space_group_name_H-M   'P 1'
#
loop_
_entity.id
_entity.type
_entity.pdbx_description
1 polymer ?
#
loop_
_entity_poly.entity_id
_entity_poly.type
_entity_poly.pdbx_seq_one_letter_code
_entity_poly.pdbx_strand_id
1 'polypeptide(L)' 'MSGAKSFWSIWYKHEIIPIFVTVGGACGLAAWHLSKLARGPEVVWDRTNNPYPWQHIDQDTQVKYMTVNQKFEKRYK' A
#
# COMPACT_ATOMS: atom_id res chain seq x y z
N MET A 1 25.16 21.88 26.70
CA MET A 1 24.53 20.60 26.30
C MET A 1 23.00 20.78 26.20
N SER A 2 22.42 21.23 25.07
CA SER A 2 20.93 21.30 25.02
C SER A 2 20.25 21.49 23.64
N GLY A 3 20.89 21.24 22.50
CA GLY A 3 20.18 21.31 21.21
C GLY A 3 19.22 20.12 21.00
N ALA A 4 19.73 18.91 21.24
CA ALA A 4 18.99 17.67 21.02
C ALA A 4 17.76 17.51 21.94
N LYS A 5 17.87 17.91 23.23
CA LYS A 5 16.75 17.79 24.18
C LYS A 5 15.56 18.68 23.81
N SER A 6 15.81 19.85 23.23
CA SER A 6 14.77 20.77 22.75
C SER A 6 14.11 20.28 21.45
N PHE A 7 14.85 19.56 20.61
CA PHE A 7 14.28 18.95 19.41
C PHE A 7 13.30 17.83 19.78
N TRP A 8 13.72 16.89 20.64
CA TRP A 8 12.87 15.77 21.07
C TRP A 8 11.62 16.20 21.86
N SER A 9 11.66 17.31 22.60
CA SER A 9 10.49 17.78 23.34
C SER A 9 9.37 18.32 22.46
N ILE A 10 9.64 18.70 21.20
CA ILE A 10 8.62 19.11 20.22
C ILE A 10 7.84 17.89 19.71
N TRP A 11 8.54 16.80 19.41
CA TRP A 11 7.95 15.58 18.86
C TRP A 11 7.03 14.83 19.84
N TYR A 12 7.18 15.06 21.14
CA TYR A 12 6.36 14.43 22.19
C TYR A 12 5.33 15.38 22.83
N LYS A 13 5.06 16.56 22.26
CA LYS A 13 3.97 17.43 22.76
C LYS A 13 2.62 16.77 22.49
N HIS A 14 1.78 16.66 23.53
CA HIS A 14 0.46 16.03 23.47
C HIS A 14 -0.46 16.62 22.38
N GLU A 15 -0.32 17.92 22.08
CA GLU A 15 -1.10 18.61 21.04
C GLU A 15 -0.68 18.21 19.62
N ILE A 16 0.56 17.78 19.42
CA ILE A 16 1.13 17.51 18.09
C ILE A 16 0.99 16.02 17.71
N ILE A 17 0.94 15.13 18.71
CA ILE A 17 0.78 13.68 18.50
C ILE A 17 -0.41 13.35 17.57
N PRO A 18 -1.63 13.93 17.74
CA PRO A 18 -2.76 13.64 16.85
C PRO A 18 -2.50 14.04 15.39
N ILE A 19 -1.75 15.12 15.15
CA ILE A 19 -1.41 15.59 13.81
C ILE A 19 -0.47 14.59 13.12
N PHE A 20 0.57 14.12 13.82
CA PHE A 20 1.47 13.13 13.26
C PHE A 20 0.81 11.78 13.02
N VAL A 21 -0.12 11.36 13.87
CA VAL A 21 -0.87 10.11 13.67
C VAL A 21 -1.75 10.18 12.42
N THR A 22 -2.47 11.28 12.22
CA THR A 22 -3.35 11.42 11.05
C THR A 22 -2.58 11.57 9.75
N VAL A 23 -1.54 12.41 9.73
CA VAL A 23 -0.69 12.61 8.54
C VAL A 23 0.12 11.35 8.25
N GLY A 24 0.76 10.77 9.26
CA GLY A 24 1.52 9.52 9.14
C GLY A 24 0.62 8.36 8.69
N GLY A 25 -0.58 8.27 9.24
CA GLY A 25 -1.61 7.31 8.80
C GLY A 25 -2.01 7.52 7.35
N ALA A 26 -2.27 8.76 6.93
CA ALA A 26 -2.64 9.07 5.55
C ALA A 26 -1.52 8.73 4.55
N CYS A 27 -0.28 9.17 4.82
CA CYS A 27 0.86 8.85 3.99
C CYS A 27 1.15 7.34 3.95
N GLY A 28 1.06 6.66 5.10
CA GLY A 28 1.25 5.22 5.21
C GLY A 28 0.21 4.43 4.41
N LEU A 29 -1.07 4.78 4.53
CA LEU A 29 -2.15 4.14 3.78
C LEU A 29 -2.06 4.42 2.27
N ALA A 30 -1.67 5.64 1.88
CA ALA A 30 -1.45 5.99 0.49
C ALA A 30 -0.30 5.17 -0.11
N ALA A 31 0.84 5.10 0.59
CA ALA A 31 1.97 4.29 0.15
C ALA A 31 1.63 2.80 0.09
N TRP A 32 0.90 2.29 1.08
CA TRP A 32 0.42 0.90 1.08
C TRP A 32 -0.47 0.62 -0.12
N HIS A 33 -1.46 1.48 -0.37
CA HIS A 33 -2.39 1.31 -1.49
C HIS A 33 -1.67 1.41 -2.85
N LEU A 34 -0.72 2.34 -2.97
CA LEU A 34 0.11 2.45 -4.18
C LEU A 34 0.96 1.20 -4.41
N SER A 35 1.56 0.65 -3.35
CA SER A 35 2.34 -0.59 -3.44
C SER A 35 1.51 -1.78 -3.88
N LYS A 36 0.22 -1.80 -3.52
CA LYS A 36 -0.73 -2.82 -3.99
C LYS A 36 -1.05 -2.64 -5.48
N LEU A 37 -1.38 -1.42 -5.91
CA LEU A 37 -1.66 -1.11 -7.32
C LEU A 37 -0.46 -1.43 -8.21
N ALA A 38 0.75 -1.12 -7.74
CA ALA A 38 1.98 -1.43 -8.43
C ALA A 38 2.13 -2.93 -8.74
N ARG A 39 1.55 -3.83 -7.93
CA ARG A 39 1.67 -5.29 -8.11
C ARG A 39 0.51 -5.89 -8.89
N GLY A 40 -0.38 -5.08 -9.47
CA GLY A 40 -1.47 -5.57 -10.31
C GLY A 40 -0.95 -6.21 -11.60
N PRO A 41 -1.73 -7.12 -12.23
CA PRO A 41 -1.31 -7.80 -13.45
C PRO A 41 -1.25 -6.88 -14.68
N GLU A 42 -1.79 -5.66 -14.59
CA GLU A 42 -1.64 -4.62 -15.59
C GLU A 42 -0.25 -3.98 -15.59
N VAL A 43 0.53 -4.16 -14.52
CA VAL A 43 1.87 -3.55 -14.37
C VAL A 43 2.95 -4.58 -14.66
N VAL A 44 3.84 -4.26 -15.62
CA VAL A 44 4.98 -5.11 -15.98
C VAL A 44 6.27 -4.53 -15.39
N TRP A 45 6.74 -5.12 -14.29
CA TRP A 45 8.04 -4.80 -13.69
C TRP A 45 9.19 -5.54 -14.35
N ASP A 46 9.03 -6.85 -14.56
CA ASP A 46 10.03 -7.69 -15.23
C ASP A 46 9.62 -7.92 -16.68
N ARG A 47 10.34 -7.29 -17.61
CA ARG A 47 10.09 -7.42 -19.05
C ARG A 47 10.83 -8.59 -19.69
N THR A 48 11.68 -9.29 -18.94
CA THR A 48 12.55 -10.35 -19.45
C THR A 48 11.99 -11.72 -19.12
N ASN A 49 11.68 -11.99 -17.84
CA ASN A 49 11.20 -13.31 -17.43
C ASN A 49 9.67 -13.43 -17.38
N ASN A 50 8.96 -12.32 -17.17
CA ASN A 50 7.49 -12.29 -17.14
C ASN A 50 6.92 -11.06 -17.87
N PRO A 51 7.14 -10.93 -19.19
CA PRO A 51 6.66 -9.78 -19.96
C PRO A 51 5.13 -9.65 -20.01
N TYR A 52 4.40 -10.75 -19.76
CA TYR A 52 2.95 -10.84 -19.89
C TYR A 52 2.29 -11.40 -18.62
N PRO A 53 2.32 -10.67 -17.50
CA PRO A 53 1.82 -11.14 -16.20
C PRO A 53 0.35 -11.57 -16.21
N TRP A 54 -0.47 -11.01 -17.10
CA TRP A 54 -1.87 -11.40 -17.28
C TRP A 54 -2.06 -12.82 -17.82
N GLN A 55 -1.05 -13.46 -18.40
CA GLN A 55 -1.13 -14.85 -18.88
C GLN A 55 -1.14 -15.87 -17.72
N HIS A 56 -0.72 -15.47 -16.52
CA HIS A 56 -0.65 -16.34 -15.35
C HIS A 56 -1.89 -16.26 -14.44
N ILE A 57 -2.97 -15.67 -14.92
CA ILE A 57 -4.22 -15.51 -14.17
C ILE A 57 -5.18 -16.65 -14.55
N ASP A 58 -5.57 -17.47 -13.57
CA ASP A 58 -6.62 -18.47 -13.75
C ASP A 58 -7.98 -17.80 -13.95
N GLN A 59 -8.87 -18.42 -14.73
CA GLN A 59 -10.22 -17.93 -15.02
C GLN A 59 -11.06 -17.67 -13.76
N ASP A 60 -10.80 -18.40 -12.68
CA ASP A 60 -11.52 -18.30 -11.41
C ASP A 60 -10.83 -17.36 -10.39
N THR A 61 -9.95 -16.49 -10.87
CA THR A 61 -9.25 -15.52 -10.01
C THR A 61 -9.91 -14.15 -10.05
N GLN A 62 -10.31 -13.65 -8.89
CA GLN A 62 -10.75 -12.26 -8.74
C GLN A 62 -9.58 -11.29 -8.89
N VAL A 63 -9.54 -10.60 -10.02
CA VAL A 63 -8.55 -9.54 -10.30
C VAL A 63 -8.97 -8.18 -9.72
N LYS A 64 -10.28 -7.91 -9.70
CA LYS A 64 -10.83 -6.65 -9.19
C LYS A 64 -10.66 -6.54 -7.68
N TYR A 65 -10.52 -5.30 -7.18
CA TYR A 65 -10.36 -5.05 -5.74
C TYR A 65 -11.53 -5.62 -4.92
N MET A 66 -12.75 -5.49 -5.43
CA MET A 66 -14.00 -5.94 -4.80
C MET A 66 -14.94 -6.52 -5.86
N THR A 67 -15.67 -7.57 -5.49
CA THR A 67 -16.80 -8.09 -6.24
C THR A 67 -18.01 -8.20 -5.32
N VAL A 68 -19.19 -7.87 -5.82
CA VAL A 68 -20.44 -7.88 -5.04
C VAL A 68 -20.96 -9.30 -4.86
N ASN A 69 -20.79 -10.16 -5.86
CA ASN A 69 -21.40 -11.50 -5.91
C ASN A 69 -20.43 -12.66 -5.59
N GLN A 70 -19.18 -12.37 -5.17
CA GLN A 70 -18.14 -13.34 -4.73
C GLN A 70 -18.13 -14.65 -5.54
N LYS A 71 -18.09 -14.53 -6.87
CA LYS A 71 -18.21 -15.68 -7.80
C LYS A 71 -16.89 -16.42 -8.05
N PHE A 72 -15.80 -15.97 -7.44
CA PHE A 72 -14.45 -16.45 -7.69
C PHE A 72 -13.93 -17.17 -6.46
N GLU A 73 -13.33 -18.36 -6.60
CA GLU A 73 -12.75 -19.09 -5.46
C GLU A 73 -11.40 -18.49 -5.03
N LYS A 74 -10.70 -17.81 -5.94
CA LYS A 74 -9.36 -17.25 -5.71
C LYS A 74 -9.35 -15.73 -5.79
N ARG A 75 -8.41 -15.11 -5.08
CA ARG A 75 -8.11 -13.67 -5.18
C ARG A 75 -6.68 -13.47 -5.68
N TYR A 76 -6.52 -12.54 -6.62
CA TYR A 76 -5.20 -12.12 -7.08
C TYR A 76 -4.39 -11.52 -5.91
N LYS A 77 -3.13 -11.94 -5.76
CA LYS A 77 -2.26 -11.58 -4.63
C LYS A 77 -1.19 -10.59 -5.04
#